data_AF-A0A7C5BVM1-F1
#
_entry.id   AF-A0A7C5BVM1-F1
#
_cell.length_a   1.000
_cell.length_b   1.000
_cell.length_c   1.000
_cell.angle_alpha   90.00
_cell.angle_beta   90.00
_cell.angle_gamma   90.00
#
_symmetry.space_group_name_H-M   'P 1'
#
loop_
_entity.id
_entity.type
_entity.pdbx_description
1 polymer ?
#
loop_
_entity_poly.entity_id
_entity_poly.type
_entity_poly.pdbx_seq_one_letter_code
_entity_poly.pdbx_strand_id
1 'polypeptide(L)'
;MVRRTALVICICCLVCLLAVAAQAMDVHLYMDVAPNAYGSADYAAWRTAAFAAAANGTFVNMANGAHPGTTLFEADEAIVYSTGDLGKRLHWIYWIPGETIASLDRRFEAKDAFDWDGEALTLDDSYNFVADTADSGWFTPSSWINYDANGDGIVDGVIGTFGDAWWADDNLALPYSTNTNIYDETDADDVAALARQMRAYQTYWYGQVRFRDSVNDDWQTVKLRGNVDVPEPMSIFLGVMGLGSIVGYRRLRK
;
A
#
# COMPACT_ATOMS: atom_id res chain seq x y z
N MET A 1 -37.07 57.65 20.88
CA MET A 1 -37.35 56.69 19.78
C MET A 1 -36.04 56.22 19.11
N VAL A 2 -35.00 55.85 19.87
CA VAL A 2 -33.61 55.62 19.36
C VAL A 2 -32.97 54.32 19.91
N ARG A 3 -33.72 53.44 20.60
CA ARG A 3 -33.14 52.29 21.34
C ARG A 3 -33.26 50.92 20.65
N ARG A 4 -33.77 50.83 19.42
CA ARG A 4 -33.98 49.53 18.73
C ARG A 4 -32.92 49.19 17.67
N THR A 5 -32.08 50.14 17.27
CA THR A 5 -31.11 49.96 16.18
C THR A 5 -29.77 49.35 16.64
N ALA A 6 -29.42 49.47 17.92
CA ALA A 6 -28.14 48.96 18.45
C ALA A 6 -28.12 47.43 18.69
N LEU A 7 -29.29 46.80 18.87
CA LEU A 7 -29.38 45.36 19.17
C LEU A 7 -29.22 44.48 17.92
N VAL A 8 -29.60 45.00 16.74
CA VAL A 8 -29.54 44.26 15.47
C VAL A 8 -28.10 44.15 14.95
N ILE A 9 -27.23 45.13 15.25
CA ILE A 9 -25.83 45.13 14.80
C ILE A 9 -24.98 44.14 15.61
N CYS A 10 -25.30 43.90 16.89
CA CYS A 10 -24.60 42.90 17.71
C CYS A 10 -24.90 41.45 17.32
N ILE A 11 -26.08 41.17 16.74
CA ILE A 11 -26.43 39.81 16.28
C ILE A 11 -25.76 39.49 14.93
N CYS A 12 -25.55 40.48 14.05
CA CYS A 12 -24.79 40.27 12.81
C CYS A 12 -23.30 39.96 13.04
N CYS A 13 -22.67 40.52 14.09
CA CYS A 13 -21.27 40.20 14.40
C CYS A 13 -21.07 38.82 15.05
N LEU A 14 -22.10 38.24 15.67
CA LEU A 14 -22.02 36.92 16.30
C LEU A 14 -22.19 35.76 15.28
N VAL A 15 -22.79 36.03 14.13
CA VAL A 15 -22.97 35.04 13.05
C VAL A 15 -21.76 34.99 12.08
N CYS A 16 -20.93 36.04 12.03
CA CYS A 16 -19.73 36.09 11.17
C CYS A 16 -18.48 35.46 11.80
N LEU A 17 -18.57 34.90 13.01
CA LEU A 17 -17.51 34.15 13.69
C LEU A 17 -17.75 32.64 13.60
N LEU A 18 -18.33 32.18 12.49
CA LEU A 18 -18.09 30.83 11.98
C LEU A 18 -16.60 30.78 11.62
N ALA A 19 -15.76 30.58 12.63
CA ALA A 19 -14.40 30.14 12.45
C ALA A 19 -14.48 28.92 11.53
N VAL A 20 -14.03 29.08 10.29
CA VAL A 20 -13.71 27.96 9.43
C VAL A 20 -12.56 27.29 10.17
N ALA A 21 -12.88 26.37 11.09
CA ALA A 21 -11.90 25.47 11.62
C ALA A 21 -11.37 24.75 10.39
N ALA A 22 -10.11 25.01 10.04
CA ALA A 22 -9.40 24.21 9.07
C ALA A 22 -9.54 22.77 9.58
N GLN A 23 -10.32 21.96 8.87
CA GLN A 23 -10.38 20.55 9.18
C GLN A 23 -8.99 20.01 8.84
N ALA A 24 -8.38 19.33 9.82
CA ALA A 24 -7.14 18.62 9.57
C ALA A 24 -7.39 17.64 8.42
N MET A 25 -6.43 17.54 7.50
CA MET A 25 -6.55 16.60 6.39
C MET A 25 -6.71 15.17 6.93
N ASP A 26 -7.79 14.51 6.51
CA ASP A 26 -8.05 13.12 6.82
C ASP A 26 -7.49 12.24 5.69
N VAL A 27 -6.61 11.29 6.03
CA VAL A 27 -5.94 10.43 5.05
C VAL A 27 -6.11 8.98 5.45
N HIS A 28 -6.78 8.24 4.59
CA HIS A 28 -6.97 6.80 4.72
C HIS A 28 -5.98 6.09 3.82
N LEU A 29 -5.32 5.04 4.33
CA LEU A 29 -4.39 4.22 3.58
C LEU A 29 -4.77 2.75 3.71
N TYR A 30 -4.89 2.08 2.57
CA TYR A 30 -5.26 0.67 2.44
C TYR A 30 -4.21 -0.08 1.63
N MET A 31 -4.23 -1.41 1.68
CA MET A 31 -3.31 -2.28 0.94
C MET A 31 -4.07 -3.44 0.30
N ASP A 32 -3.72 -3.79 -0.93
CA ASP A 32 -4.28 -4.93 -1.64
C ASP A 32 -3.34 -5.45 -2.72
N VAL A 33 -3.68 -6.61 -3.28
CA VAL A 33 -2.97 -7.22 -4.42
C VAL A 33 -3.69 -6.86 -5.71
N ALA A 34 -2.97 -6.26 -6.64
CA ALA A 34 -3.49 -5.88 -7.95
C ALA A 34 -2.97 -6.83 -9.05
N PRO A 35 -3.76 -7.06 -10.11
CA PRO A 35 -3.21 -7.52 -11.38
C PRO A 35 -2.10 -6.56 -11.86
N ASN A 36 -1.14 -7.05 -12.64
CA ASN A 36 -0.07 -6.19 -13.16
C ASN A 36 -0.63 -5.01 -13.98
N ALA A 37 -0.34 -3.78 -13.56
CA ALA A 37 -0.82 -2.55 -14.21
C ALA A 37 -0.40 -2.45 -15.70
N TYR A 38 0.69 -3.12 -16.07
CA TYR A 38 1.21 -3.17 -17.42
C TYR A 38 0.78 -4.47 -18.11
N GLY A 39 -0.23 -4.39 -18.97
CA GLY A 39 -0.64 -5.49 -19.85
C GLY A 39 -1.81 -6.34 -19.33
N SER A 40 -2.13 -6.32 -18.03
CA SER A 40 -3.32 -7.03 -17.54
C SER A 40 -4.60 -6.25 -17.88
N ALA A 41 -5.55 -6.91 -18.55
CA ALA A 41 -6.87 -6.35 -18.83
C ALA A 41 -7.72 -6.14 -17.55
N ASP A 42 -7.39 -6.86 -16.48
CA ASP A 42 -8.17 -6.86 -15.23
C ASP A 42 -7.81 -5.71 -14.29
N TYR A 43 -6.67 -5.04 -14.52
CA TYR A 43 -6.20 -3.95 -13.65
C TYR A 43 -7.20 -2.78 -13.57
N ALA A 44 -7.82 -2.40 -14.69
CA ALA A 44 -8.78 -1.29 -14.71
C ALA A 44 -10.05 -1.59 -13.90
N ALA A 45 -10.55 -2.83 -13.99
CA ALA A 45 -11.70 -3.29 -13.22
C ALA A 45 -11.37 -3.36 -11.72
N TRP A 46 -10.20 -3.92 -11.38
CA TRP A 46 -9.69 -3.95 -10.00
C TRP A 46 -9.58 -2.53 -9.42
N ARG A 47 -8.91 -1.61 -10.13
CA ARG A 47 -8.70 -0.22 -9.66
C ARG A 47 -10.03 0.48 -9.41
N THR A 48 -11.00 0.29 -10.29
CA THR A 48 -12.35 0.88 -10.15
C THR A 48 -13.04 0.37 -8.88
N ALA A 49 -13.00 -0.95 -8.64
CA ALA A 49 -13.61 -1.56 -7.45
C ALA A 49 -12.88 -1.15 -6.16
N ALA A 50 -11.56 -1.15 -6.17
CA ALA A 50 -10.71 -0.73 -5.06
C ALA A 50 -11.00 0.71 -4.65
N PHE A 51 -11.08 1.62 -5.64
CA PHE A 51 -11.36 3.03 -5.38
C PHE A 51 -12.75 3.25 -4.80
N ALA A 52 -13.77 2.59 -5.37
CA ALA A 52 -15.13 2.68 -4.85
C ALA A 52 -15.22 2.13 -3.40
N ALA A 53 -14.56 1.01 -3.10
CA ALA A 53 -14.55 0.44 -1.76
C ALA A 53 -13.85 1.35 -0.74
N ALA A 54 -12.72 1.96 -1.12
CA ALA A 54 -11.96 2.88 -0.28
C ALA A 54 -12.75 4.17 0.03
N ALA A 55 -13.32 4.81 -0.99
CA ALA A 55 -14.13 6.02 -0.82
C ALA A 55 -15.40 5.77 0.02
N ASN A 56 -16.02 4.60 -0.13
CA ASN A 56 -17.20 4.21 0.65
C ASN A 56 -16.88 3.71 2.07
N GLY A 57 -15.61 3.63 2.46
CA GLY A 57 -15.20 3.10 3.77
C GLY A 57 -15.51 1.61 3.96
N THR A 58 -15.59 0.85 2.86
CA THR A 58 -15.89 -0.60 2.85
C THR A 58 -14.70 -1.45 2.42
N PHE A 59 -13.54 -0.83 2.21
CA PHE A 59 -12.33 -1.51 1.78
C PHE A 59 -11.88 -2.56 2.81
N VAL A 60 -11.53 -3.73 2.31
CA VAL A 60 -10.93 -4.82 3.10
C VAL A 60 -9.50 -4.99 2.62
N ASN A 61 -8.52 -4.78 3.51
CA ASN A 61 -7.13 -4.97 3.14
C ASN A 61 -6.89 -6.40 2.65
N MET A 62 -6.06 -6.55 1.61
CA MET A 62 -5.73 -7.83 0.98
C MET A 62 -6.96 -8.62 0.50
N ALA A 63 -8.05 -7.95 0.12
CA ALA A 63 -9.27 -8.59 -0.39
C ALA A 63 -9.02 -9.49 -1.60
N ASN A 64 -8.05 -9.12 -2.45
CA ASN A 64 -7.65 -9.89 -3.63
C ASN A 64 -6.37 -10.72 -3.40
N GLY A 65 -5.88 -10.76 -2.15
CA GLY A 65 -4.74 -11.58 -1.75
C GLY A 65 -5.11 -12.87 -1.02
N ALA A 66 -4.10 -13.62 -0.61
CA ALA A 66 -4.22 -14.91 0.08
C ALA A 66 -4.75 -14.77 1.51
N HIS A 67 -4.62 -13.57 2.11
CA HIS A 67 -5.01 -13.31 3.49
C HIS A 67 -5.98 -12.10 3.64
N PRO A 68 -7.22 -12.19 3.13
CA PRO A 68 -8.20 -11.11 3.23
C PRO A 68 -8.48 -10.65 4.66
N GLY A 69 -8.54 -9.33 4.85
CA GLY A 69 -8.76 -8.68 6.14
C GLY A 69 -7.51 -8.52 6.99
N THR A 70 -6.34 -8.89 6.47
CA THR A 70 -5.04 -8.73 7.14
C THR A 70 -4.13 -7.79 6.35
N THR A 71 -2.88 -7.66 6.78
CA THR A 71 -1.80 -7.06 5.97
C THR A 71 -0.70 -8.07 5.65
N LEU A 72 -1.01 -9.37 5.70
CA LEU A 72 -0.10 -10.43 5.27
C LEU A 72 -0.23 -10.60 3.75
N PHE A 73 0.90 -10.80 3.07
CA PHE A 73 0.95 -11.11 1.65
C PHE A 73 1.93 -12.26 1.39
N GLU A 74 1.61 -13.11 0.42
CA GLU A 74 2.55 -14.12 -0.04
C GLU A 74 3.54 -13.51 -1.05
N ALA A 75 4.76 -14.06 -1.13
CA ALA A 75 5.81 -13.49 -1.99
C ALA A 75 5.42 -13.42 -3.48
N ASP A 76 4.66 -14.39 -3.98
CA ASP A 76 4.15 -14.43 -5.36
C ASP A 76 3.10 -13.34 -5.66
N GLU A 77 2.49 -12.74 -4.63
CA GLU A 77 1.54 -11.63 -4.77
C GLU A 77 2.23 -10.28 -5.06
N ALA A 78 3.55 -10.26 -4.99
CA ALA A 78 4.40 -9.09 -5.19
C ALA A 78 5.47 -9.33 -6.28
N ILE A 79 5.24 -10.29 -7.18
CA ILE A 79 6.13 -10.61 -8.30
C ILE A 79 5.40 -10.42 -9.63
N VAL A 80 6.07 -9.74 -10.56
CA VAL A 80 5.66 -9.58 -11.96
C VAL A 80 6.70 -10.16 -12.92
N TYR A 81 6.26 -10.49 -14.14
CA TYR A 81 7.08 -11.02 -15.22
C TYR A 81 6.42 -10.71 -16.58
N SER A 82 7.14 -10.89 -17.69
CA SER A 82 6.66 -10.46 -19.01
C SER A 82 5.87 -11.53 -19.79
N THR A 83 5.78 -12.74 -19.25
CA THR A 83 5.13 -13.90 -19.88
C THR A 83 3.83 -14.26 -19.17
N GLY A 84 2.99 -15.09 -19.80
CA GLY A 84 1.80 -15.65 -19.15
C GLY A 84 0.78 -14.61 -18.68
N ASP A 85 0.39 -14.68 -17.41
CA ASP A 85 -0.59 -13.82 -16.73
C ASP A 85 0.01 -12.55 -16.11
N LEU A 86 1.32 -12.33 -16.31
CA LEU A 86 2.07 -11.12 -15.94
C LEU A 86 2.26 -10.90 -14.43
N GLY A 87 1.85 -11.85 -13.60
CA GLY A 87 1.96 -11.78 -12.14
C GLY A 87 1.10 -10.71 -11.48
N LYS A 88 1.47 -10.34 -10.26
CA LYS A 88 0.71 -9.44 -9.39
C LYS A 88 1.61 -8.39 -8.74
N ARG A 89 1.00 -7.31 -8.26
CA ARG A 89 1.68 -6.21 -7.59
C ARG A 89 1.02 -5.90 -6.26
N LEU A 90 1.83 -5.51 -5.27
CA LEU A 90 1.27 -4.89 -4.07
C LEU A 90 0.94 -3.45 -4.38
N HIS A 91 -0.24 -3.03 -3.95
CA HIS A 91 -0.70 -1.66 -4.10
C HIS A 91 -1.15 -1.11 -2.76
N TRP A 92 -0.80 0.15 -2.54
CA TRP A 92 -1.39 0.99 -1.51
C TRP A 92 -2.37 1.95 -2.14
N ILE A 93 -3.55 2.04 -1.55
CA ILE A 93 -4.65 2.88 -2.02
C ILE A 93 -4.85 3.94 -0.95
N TYR A 94 -4.78 5.21 -1.34
CA TYR A 94 -5.08 6.32 -0.43
C TYR A 94 -6.37 7.03 -0.84
N TRP A 95 -7.14 7.42 0.17
CA TRP A 95 -8.36 8.21 0.04
C TRP A 95 -8.27 9.44 0.95
N ILE A 96 -8.51 10.61 0.38
CA ILE A 96 -8.37 11.91 1.05
C ILE A 96 -9.67 12.69 0.84
N PRO A 97 -10.69 12.48 1.70
CA PRO A 97 -11.99 13.14 1.54
C PRO A 97 -11.88 14.66 1.69
N GLY A 98 -12.72 15.39 0.96
CA GLY A 98 -12.82 16.85 1.00
C GLY A 98 -11.69 17.62 0.29
N GLU A 99 -10.65 16.93 -0.17
CA GLU A 99 -9.52 17.54 -0.88
C GLU A 99 -9.71 17.47 -2.41
N THR A 100 -8.92 18.27 -3.12
CA THR A 100 -8.76 18.21 -4.57
C THR A 100 -7.28 18.09 -4.92
N ILE A 101 -6.94 17.57 -6.10
CA ILE A 101 -5.54 17.49 -6.54
C ILE A 101 -4.88 18.88 -6.48
N ALA A 102 -5.63 19.93 -6.83
CA ALA A 102 -5.13 21.29 -6.79
C ALA A 102 -4.82 21.78 -5.36
N SER A 103 -5.62 21.39 -4.36
CA SER A 103 -5.38 21.77 -2.96
C SER A 103 -4.27 20.95 -2.29
N LEU A 104 -3.91 19.80 -2.86
CA LEU A 104 -2.80 18.96 -2.42
C LEU A 104 -1.43 19.31 -3.03
N ASP A 105 -1.36 20.30 -3.92
CA ASP A 105 -0.09 20.72 -4.52
C ASP A 105 0.95 21.06 -3.44
N ARG A 106 2.09 20.35 -3.48
CA ARG A 106 3.18 20.43 -2.48
C ARG A 106 2.74 20.15 -1.04
N ARG A 107 1.57 19.55 -0.83
CA ARG A 107 1.01 19.22 0.48
C ARG A 107 0.77 17.72 0.66
N PHE A 108 1.02 16.91 -0.35
CA PHE A 108 0.90 15.45 -0.29
C PHE A 108 1.99 14.77 -1.11
N GLU A 109 2.60 13.75 -0.54
CA GLU A 109 3.57 12.88 -1.20
C GLU A 109 3.37 11.42 -0.75
N ALA A 110 3.75 10.49 -1.61
CA ALA A 110 3.74 9.06 -1.33
C ALA A 110 5.17 8.51 -1.34
N LYS A 111 5.34 7.34 -0.75
CA LYS A 111 6.60 6.62 -0.69
C LYS A 111 6.33 5.14 -0.54
N ASP A 112 7.18 4.37 -1.20
CA ASP A 112 7.25 2.93 -1.00
C ASP A 112 8.59 2.55 -0.34
N ALA A 113 8.57 1.69 0.66
CA ALA A 113 9.77 1.24 1.36
C ALA A 113 9.65 -0.22 1.81
N PHE A 114 10.71 -1.00 1.68
CA PHE A 114 10.73 -2.42 2.06
C PHE A 114 12.02 -2.73 2.81
N ASP A 115 12.16 -3.93 3.35
CA ASP A 115 13.47 -4.45 3.76
C ASP A 115 13.98 -5.52 2.82
N TRP A 116 15.30 -5.62 2.71
CA TRP A 116 15.98 -6.72 2.06
C TRP A 116 17.24 -7.08 2.83
N ASP A 117 17.33 -8.33 3.29
CA ASP A 117 18.42 -8.84 4.12
C ASP A 117 18.69 -7.97 5.36
N GLY A 118 17.62 -7.43 5.95
CA GLY A 118 17.66 -6.56 7.13
C GLY A 118 18.01 -5.10 6.86
N GLU A 119 18.25 -4.70 5.61
CA GLU A 119 18.42 -3.29 5.21
C GLU A 119 17.08 -2.69 4.75
N ALA A 120 16.71 -1.53 5.32
CA ALA A 120 15.52 -0.81 4.91
C ALA A 120 15.82 0.06 3.68
N LEU A 121 15.07 -0.16 2.59
CA LEU A 121 15.28 0.42 1.28
C LEU A 121 14.04 1.14 0.76
N THR A 122 14.26 2.11 -0.12
CA THR A 122 13.23 2.82 -0.91
C THR A 122 13.82 3.14 -2.29
N LEU A 123 13.00 3.66 -3.20
CA LEU A 123 13.43 4.08 -4.53
C LEU A 123 13.72 5.58 -4.55
N ASP A 124 14.81 6.00 -5.18
CA ASP A 124 15.02 7.41 -5.53
C ASP A 124 14.29 7.80 -6.84
N ASP A 125 14.38 9.07 -7.24
CA ASP A 125 13.77 9.59 -8.48
C ASP A 125 14.30 8.93 -9.76
N SER A 126 15.39 8.17 -9.66
CA SER A 126 16.03 7.43 -10.75
C SER A 126 15.77 5.93 -10.67
N TYR A 127 14.85 5.48 -9.81
CA TYR A 127 14.51 4.09 -9.57
C TYR A 127 15.68 3.24 -9.04
N ASN A 128 16.65 3.84 -8.34
CA ASN A 128 17.68 3.10 -7.63
C ASN A 128 17.25 2.82 -6.20
N PHE A 129 17.65 1.66 -5.68
CA PHE A 129 17.50 1.38 -4.26
C PHE A 129 18.46 2.24 -3.44
N VAL A 130 17.90 2.94 -2.46
CA VAL A 130 18.62 3.76 -1.49
C VAL A 130 18.10 3.46 -0.09
N ALA A 131 18.89 3.76 0.94
CA ALA A 131 18.47 3.60 2.31
C ALA A 131 17.18 4.39 2.61
N ASP A 132 16.24 3.75 3.30
CA ASP A 132 15.01 4.37 3.79
C ASP A 132 15.32 5.37 4.90
N THR A 133 15.41 6.65 4.54
CA THR A 133 15.57 7.77 5.47
C THR A 133 14.31 8.65 5.51
N ALA A 134 14.27 9.61 6.44
CA ALA A 134 13.18 10.57 6.53
C ALA A 134 12.97 11.40 5.25
N ASP A 135 14.04 11.60 4.46
CA ASP A 135 14.03 12.46 3.27
C ASP A 135 14.09 11.69 1.95
N SER A 136 14.38 10.39 1.97
CA SER A 136 14.52 9.57 0.75
C SER A 136 13.18 9.04 0.24
N GLY A 137 13.02 8.92 -1.08
CA GLY A 137 11.97 8.15 -1.75
C GLY A 137 10.54 8.70 -1.68
N TRP A 138 10.40 9.97 -1.30
CA TRP A 138 9.13 10.68 -1.38
C TRP A 138 8.92 11.22 -2.79
N PHE A 139 7.73 10.98 -3.35
CA PHE A 139 7.34 11.47 -4.66
C PHE A 139 5.93 12.04 -4.65
N THR A 140 5.67 13.01 -5.54
CA THR A 140 4.30 13.47 -5.82
C THR A 140 3.60 12.42 -6.68
N PRO A 141 2.45 11.87 -6.26
CA PRO A 141 1.74 10.89 -7.07
C PRO A 141 1.33 11.44 -8.44
N SER A 142 1.53 10.63 -9.48
CA SER A 142 1.14 10.95 -10.86
C SER A 142 -0.19 10.33 -11.29
N SER A 143 -0.73 9.38 -10.49
CA SER A 143 -1.89 8.54 -10.84
C SER A 143 -3.08 8.65 -9.86
N TRP A 144 -3.26 9.83 -9.25
CA TRP A 144 -4.47 10.18 -8.50
C TRP A 144 -5.52 10.87 -9.37
N ILE A 145 -6.77 10.88 -8.89
CA ILE A 145 -7.89 11.57 -9.51
C ILE A 145 -8.69 12.34 -8.46
N ASN A 146 -9.29 13.45 -8.88
CA ASN A 146 -10.44 14.01 -8.17
C ASN A 146 -11.59 13.02 -8.32
N TYR A 147 -12.03 12.43 -7.22
CA TYR A 147 -13.02 11.37 -7.21
C TYR A 147 -14.38 11.93 -6.81
N ASP A 148 -15.38 11.60 -7.61
CA ASP A 148 -16.80 11.79 -7.32
C ASP A 148 -17.34 10.42 -6.86
N ALA A 149 -17.39 10.24 -5.54
CA ALA A 149 -17.74 8.97 -4.93
C ALA A 149 -19.24 8.68 -5.03
N ASN A 150 -20.07 9.73 -5.08
CA ASN A 150 -21.52 9.63 -5.06
C ASN A 150 -22.18 9.75 -6.45
N GLY A 151 -21.43 10.23 -7.46
CA GLY A 151 -21.85 10.37 -8.85
C GLY A 151 -22.65 11.63 -9.16
N ASP A 152 -22.59 12.67 -8.32
CA ASP A 152 -23.34 13.93 -8.49
C ASP A 152 -22.61 14.99 -9.33
N GLY A 153 -21.38 14.70 -9.78
CA GLY A 153 -20.52 15.60 -10.54
C GLY A 153 -19.70 16.56 -9.67
N ILE A 154 -19.72 16.42 -8.35
CA ILE A 154 -18.92 17.18 -7.39
C ILE A 154 -17.76 16.30 -6.91
N VAL A 155 -16.58 16.92 -6.74
CA VAL A 155 -15.42 16.20 -6.19
C VAL A 155 -15.64 15.98 -4.70
N ASP A 156 -15.70 14.71 -4.28
CA ASP A 156 -15.82 14.30 -2.88
C ASP A 156 -14.45 14.17 -2.19
N GLY A 157 -13.38 14.00 -2.97
CA GLY A 157 -12.01 13.88 -2.44
C GLY A 157 -10.99 13.49 -3.50
N VAL A 158 -9.75 13.24 -3.07
CA VAL A 158 -8.68 12.70 -3.92
C VAL A 158 -8.46 11.24 -3.62
N ILE A 159 -8.43 10.42 -4.65
CA ILE A 159 -8.12 9.00 -4.54
C ILE A 159 -6.97 8.64 -5.48
N GLY A 160 -6.10 7.75 -5.04
CA GLY A 160 -5.01 7.26 -5.86
C GLY A 160 -4.42 5.97 -5.34
N THR A 161 -3.50 5.44 -6.10
CA THR A 161 -2.73 4.27 -5.70
C THR A 161 -1.30 4.41 -6.19
N PHE A 162 -0.38 3.83 -5.43
CA PHE A 162 0.98 3.53 -5.83
C PHE A 162 1.24 2.08 -5.45
N GLY A 163 2.12 1.43 -6.18
CA GLY A 163 2.39 0.02 -5.98
C GLY A 163 3.69 -0.37 -6.65
N ASP A 164 4.28 -1.42 -6.15
CA ASP A 164 5.55 -1.94 -6.62
C ASP A 164 5.54 -3.47 -6.57
N ALA A 165 6.49 -4.07 -7.27
CA ALA A 165 6.68 -5.50 -7.34
C ALA A 165 8.12 -5.82 -7.72
N TRP A 166 8.56 -6.99 -7.31
CA TRP A 166 9.78 -7.57 -7.83
C TRP A 166 9.56 -8.10 -9.23
N TRP A 167 10.54 -7.88 -10.10
CA TRP A 167 10.49 -8.39 -11.47
C TRP A 167 11.27 -9.69 -11.56
N ALA A 168 10.60 -10.80 -11.88
CA ALA A 168 11.28 -12.05 -12.15
C ALA A 168 11.96 -12.00 -13.53
N ASP A 169 13.24 -12.32 -13.56
CA ASP A 169 14.01 -12.52 -14.78
C ASP A 169 14.28 -14.02 -15.02
N ASP A 170 14.63 -14.33 -16.26
CA ASP A 170 14.89 -15.68 -16.77
C ASP A 170 16.30 -16.20 -16.45
N ASN A 171 16.96 -15.62 -15.44
CA ASN A 171 18.25 -16.08 -14.93
C ASN A 171 18.18 -16.49 -13.45
N LEU A 172 16.97 -16.60 -12.88
CA LEU A 172 16.76 -16.97 -11.50
C LEU A 172 16.74 -18.49 -11.30
N ALA A 173 16.36 -19.26 -12.32
CA ALA A 173 16.37 -20.72 -12.35
C ALA A 173 16.93 -21.28 -13.67
N LEU A 174 17.17 -22.60 -13.72
CA LEU A 174 17.56 -23.28 -14.95
C LEU A 174 16.30 -23.74 -15.71
N PRO A 175 16.28 -23.67 -17.05
CA PRO A 175 17.34 -23.18 -17.92
C PRO A 175 17.45 -21.65 -17.91
N TYR A 176 18.67 -21.12 -18.04
CA TYR A 176 18.88 -19.68 -18.16
C TYR A 176 18.53 -19.16 -19.56
N SER A 177 18.29 -17.85 -19.63
CA SER A 177 18.01 -17.13 -20.87
C SER A 177 18.96 -17.46 -22.00
N THR A 178 18.36 -17.68 -23.16
CA THR A 178 19.06 -18.04 -24.39
C THR A 178 19.43 -16.82 -25.23
N ASN A 179 18.97 -15.63 -24.82
CA ASN A 179 19.11 -14.40 -25.57
C ASN A 179 19.54 -13.21 -24.66
N THR A 180 19.60 -11.99 -25.21
CA THR A 180 20.07 -10.80 -24.45
C THR A 180 19.00 -10.15 -23.58
N ASN A 181 17.73 -10.45 -23.81
CA ASN A 181 16.59 -9.95 -23.09
C ASN A 181 16.19 -10.96 -22.01
N ILE A 182 16.66 -10.73 -20.79
CA ILE A 182 16.43 -11.64 -19.66
C ILE A 182 14.98 -11.71 -19.16
N TYR A 183 14.03 -11.04 -19.82
CA TYR A 183 12.66 -10.92 -19.36
C TYR A 183 11.62 -11.55 -20.30
N ASP A 184 11.99 -12.03 -21.48
CA ASP A 184 11.04 -12.58 -22.47
C ASP A 184 10.88 -14.09 -22.43
N GLU A 185 11.71 -14.78 -21.64
CA GLU A 185 11.72 -16.24 -21.50
C GLU A 185 11.32 -16.71 -20.08
N THR A 186 11.07 -15.78 -19.15
CA THR A 186 10.76 -16.07 -17.73
C THR A 186 9.67 -17.12 -17.56
N ASP A 187 9.93 -18.13 -16.72
CA ASP A 187 9.01 -19.22 -16.46
C ASP A 187 8.61 -19.36 -14.97
N ALA A 188 7.89 -20.43 -14.64
CA ALA A 188 7.39 -20.68 -13.29
C ALA A 188 8.52 -21.00 -12.29
N ASP A 189 9.63 -21.57 -12.74
CA ASP A 189 10.77 -21.91 -11.88
C ASP A 189 11.54 -20.64 -11.48
N ASP A 190 11.63 -19.64 -12.37
CA ASP A 190 12.19 -18.32 -12.05
C ASP A 190 11.36 -17.57 -11.01
N VAL A 191 10.04 -17.52 -11.22
CA VAL A 191 9.10 -16.90 -10.28
C VAL A 191 9.19 -17.59 -8.92
N ALA A 192 9.26 -18.92 -8.89
CA ALA A 192 9.45 -19.68 -7.66
C ALA A 192 10.82 -19.41 -7.02
N ALA A 193 11.86 -19.18 -7.81
CA ALA A 193 13.19 -18.82 -7.30
C ALA A 193 13.19 -17.44 -6.63
N LEU A 194 12.58 -16.42 -7.25
CA LEU A 194 12.42 -15.10 -6.64
C LEU A 194 11.56 -15.15 -5.38
N ALA A 195 10.45 -15.87 -5.41
CA ALA A 195 9.59 -16.03 -4.23
C ALA A 195 10.34 -16.66 -3.04
N ARG A 196 11.26 -17.61 -3.29
CA ARG A 196 12.16 -18.17 -2.26
C ARG A 196 13.12 -17.12 -1.71
N GLN A 197 13.70 -16.28 -2.57
CA GLN A 197 14.59 -15.19 -2.14
C GLN A 197 13.82 -14.19 -1.27
N MET A 198 12.65 -13.74 -1.70
CA MET A 198 11.80 -12.83 -0.94
C MET A 198 11.46 -13.40 0.44
N ARG A 199 11.03 -14.66 0.54
CA ARG A 199 10.75 -15.30 1.83
C ARG A 199 11.98 -15.41 2.74
N ALA A 200 13.18 -15.42 2.16
CA ALA A 200 14.43 -15.51 2.90
C ALA A 200 14.95 -14.13 3.37
N TYR A 201 14.74 -13.09 2.56
CA TYR A 201 15.41 -11.80 2.73
C TYR A 201 14.48 -10.62 3.03
N GLN A 202 13.20 -10.69 2.65
CA GLN A 202 12.24 -9.63 2.90
C GLN A 202 11.28 -10.02 4.01
N THR A 203 11.01 -9.10 4.93
CA THR A 203 10.08 -9.30 6.05
C THR A 203 8.88 -8.35 5.99
N TYR A 204 9.00 -7.20 5.33
CA TYR A 204 7.94 -6.22 5.21
C TYR A 204 7.99 -5.41 3.91
N TRP A 205 6.87 -4.73 3.69
CA TRP A 205 6.72 -3.69 2.68
C TRP A 205 5.79 -2.60 3.23
N TYR A 206 6.20 -1.34 3.17
CA TYR A 206 5.46 -0.17 3.63
C TYR A 206 5.01 0.70 2.47
N GLY A 207 3.70 0.95 2.43
CA GLY A 207 3.18 2.15 1.80
C GLY A 207 3.15 3.27 2.82
N GLN A 208 3.69 4.42 2.43
CA GLN A 208 3.71 5.62 3.25
C GLN A 208 3.16 6.79 2.46
N VAL A 209 2.42 7.64 3.16
CA VAL A 209 1.98 8.93 2.62
C VAL A 209 2.31 9.99 3.66
N ARG A 210 2.77 11.15 3.20
CA ARG A 210 2.95 12.32 4.05
C ARG A 210 2.14 13.48 3.54
N PHE A 211 1.63 14.25 4.48
CA PHE A 211 0.73 15.35 4.19
C PHE A 211 0.87 16.50 5.19
N ARG A 212 0.35 17.68 4.84
CA ARG A 212 0.37 18.87 5.70
C ARG A 212 -0.81 19.79 5.41
N ASP A 213 -1.31 20.48 6.43
CA ASP A 213 -2.48 21.37 6.31
C ASP A 213 -2.19 22.64 5.51
N SER A 214 -0.94 23.10 5.51
CA SER A 214 -0.43 24.15 4.62
C SER A 214 1.02 23.89 4.22
N VAL A 215 1.51 24.62 3.21
CA VAL A 215 2.90 24.50 2.73
C VAL A 215 3.96 24.94 3.75
N ASN A 216 3.54 25.54 4.87
CA ASN A 216 4.43 25.99 5.94
C ASN A 216 4.34 25.13 7.20
N ASP A 217 3.37 24.20 7.26
CA ASP A 217 3.23 23.29 8.40
C ASP A 217 4.18 22.09 8.26
N ASP A 218 4.45 21.47 9.40
CA ASP A 218 5.22 20.24 9.48
C ASP A 218 4.48 19.09 8.77
N TRP A 219 5.26 18.19 8.18
CA TRP A 219 4.73 16.97 7.58
C TRP A 219 4.18 16.02 8.66
N GLN A 220 3.00 15.50 8.41
CA GLN A 220 2.39 14.36 9.09
C GLN A 220 2.57 13.12 8.21
N THR A 221 2.63 11.93 8.80
CA THR A 221 2.85 10.69 8.05
C THR A 221 1.88 9.60 8.48
N VAL A 222 1.27 8.93 7.51
CA VAL A 222 0.52 7.69 7.67
C VAL A 222 1.30 6.58 6.97
N LYS A 223 1.45 5.44 7.65
CA LYS A 223 2.16 4.27 7.13
C LYS A 223 1.34 3.01 7.33
N LEU A 224 1.37 2.12 6.35
CA LEU A 224 0.73 0.81 6.40
C LEU A 224 1.74 -0.27 6.05
N ARG A 225 1.94 -1.21 6.99
CA ARG A 225 2.89 -2.32 6.85
C ARG A 225 2.20 -3.57 6.29
N GLY A 226 2.62 -3.98 5.11
CA GLY A 226 2.52 -5.34 4.62
C GLY A 226 3.60 -6.22 5.27
N ASN A 227 3.27 -7.44 5.66
CA ASN A 227 4.23 -8.43 6.15
C ASN A 227 4.27 -9.60 5.18
N VAL A 228 5.47 -10.04 4.81
CA VAL A 228 5.64 -11.26 4.01
C VAL A 228 5.17 -12.43 4.86
N ASP A 229 4.24 -13.23 4.34
CA ASP A 229 3.87 -14.50 4.96
C ASP A 229 5.03 -15.48 4.77
N VAL A 230 5.80 -15.64 5.85
CA VAL A 230 6.83 -16.67 5.93
C VAL A 230 6.21 -17.84 6.67
N PRO A 231 6.02 -19.00 6.02
CA PRO A 231 5.51 -20.18 6.69
C PRO A 231 6.37 -20.45 7.92
N GLU A 232 5.81 -20.28 9.13
CA GLU A 232 6.58 -20.41 10.36
C GLU A 232 7.27 -21.79 10.39
N PRO A 233 8.61 -21.87 10.44
CA PRO A 233 9.31 -23.17 10.39
C PRO A 233 9.10 -24.04 11.65
N MET A 234 8.28 -23.60 12.62
CA MET A 234 8.31 -24.06 14.02
C MET A 234 7.02 -24.64 14.58
N SER A 235 5.86 -24.45 13.95
CA SER A 235 4.61 -25.09 14.42
C SER A 235 4.62 -26.62 14.19
N ILE A 236 5.35 -27.09 13.16
CA ILE A 236 5.61 -28.52 12.94
C ILE A 236 6.57 -29.09 14.01
N PHE A 237 7.60 -28.34 14.42
CA PHE A 237 8.56 -28.81 15.42
C PHE A 237 7.97 -28.84 16.84
N LEU A 238 7.14 -27.85 17.21
CA LEU A 238 6.44 -27.81 18.50
C LEU A 238 5.34 -28.88 18.60
N GLY A 239 4.62 -29.19 17.52
CA GLY A 239 3.66 -30.29 17.48
C GLY A 239 4.30 -31.67 17.63
N VAL A 240 5.45 -31.90 16.98
CA VAL A 240 6.18 -33.17 17.06
C VAL A 240 6.85 -33.36 18.43
N MET A 241 7.38 -32.31 19.05
CA MET A 241 7.93 -32.39 20.42
C MET A 241 6.84 -32.46 21.51
N GLY A 242 5.68 -31.83 21.29
CA GLY A 242 4.52 -31.91 22.18
C GLY A 242 3.85 -33.29 22.21
N LEU A 243 3.77 -33.99 21.07
CA LEU A 243 3.23 -35.36 21.01
C LEU A 243 4.25 -36.42 21.47
N GLY A 244 5.54 -36.23 21.18
CA GLY A 244 6.61 -37.13 21.65
C GLY A 244 6.74 -37.19 23.17
N SER A 245 6.49 -36.07 23.87
CA SER A 245 6.54 -36.00 25.33
C SER A 245 5.35 -36.68 26.03
N ILE A 246 4.17 -36.74 25.39
CA ILE A 246 2.99 -37.46 25.94
C ILE A 246 3.11 -38.98 25.74
N VAL A 247 3.74 -39.45 24.65
CA VAL A 247 3.96 -40.88 24.41
C VAL A 247 5.11 -41.44 25.28
N GLY A 248 6.14 -40.65 25.57
CA GLY A 248 7.24 -41.03 26.47
C GLY A 248 6.82 -41.18 27.94
N TYR A 249 5.90 -40.34 28.42
CA TYR A 249 5.48 -40.34 29.83
C TYR A 249 4.66 -41.59 30.23
N ARG A 250 4.05 -42.29 29.27
CA ARG A 250 3.27 -43.52 29.52
C ARG A 250 4.12 -44.79 29.68
N ARG A 251 5.39 -44.78 29.26
CA ARG A 251 6.32 -45.92 29.37
C ARG A 251 7.13 -45.96 30.67
N LEU A 252 7.14 -44.89 31.46
CA LEU A 252 7.89 -44.80 32.73
C LEU A 252 7.03 -45.08 33.98
N ARG A 253 5.81 -45.61 33.82
CA ARG A 253 4.92 -46.04 34.92
C ARG A 253 4.57 -47.54 34.88
N LYS A 254 5.55 -48.39 34.55
CA LYS A 254 5.49 -49.82 34.85
C LYS A 254 6.77 -50.24 35.52
#